data_AF-A0A8H5YYZ3-F1
#
_entry.id   AF-A0A8H5YYZ3-F1
#
_cell.length_a   1.000
_cell.length_b   1.000
_cell.length_c   1.000
_cell.angle_alpha   90.00
_cell.angle_beta   90.00
_cell.angle_gamma   90.00
#
_symmetry.space_group_name_H-M   'P 1'
#
loop_
_entity.id
_entity.type
_entity.pdbx_description
1 polymer ?
#
loop_
_entity_poly.entity_id
_entity_poly.type
_entity_poly.pdbx_seq_one_letter_code
_entity_poly.pdbx_strand_id
1 'polypeptide(L)'
;MPEGKHDYNLQTFFPLFSSYIYNLITDEEAVRDTTKSVLTDFLNDGVCYLELRTTPRTTPQLSAKQYISTLLDVISSFESQNPQLHTRLILAVDRRHTPEQAASTLELALTYREQGVVGLDLCGDPTARPAGEISIFTPVFLEAKKKGLGITVHFAEAEASGSKEELNTLLSWEPGRLGHVIWEDEETKKEIVKRGLCLELCLSCNVRAGMVLGGFEGHHFGHWRGVNGPKISLSTDDVGVFGSPLSNEYRLVAEHFGLDRQAICELARQPIDGIFGGEREKERLRDIMWTP
;
A
#
# COMPACT_ATOMS: atom_id res chain seq x y z
N MET A 1 -12.82 -8.69 -14.45
CA MET A 1 -12.92 -10.17 -14.34
C MET A 1 -14.37 -10.59 -14.17
N PRO A 2 -14.79 -11.80 -14.58
CA PRO A 2 -16.16 -12.28 -14.38
C PRO A 2 -16.49 -12.47 -12.89
N GLU A 3 -17.69 -12.07 -12.50
CA GLU A 3 -18.22 -12.27 -11.15
C GLU A 3 -18.22 -13.78 -10.78
N GLY A 4 -17.75 -14.11 -9.57
CA GLY A 4 -17.69 -15.50 -9.08
C GLY A 4 -16.50 -16.35 -9.56
N LYS A 5 -15.54 -15.78 -10.29
CA LYS A 5 -14.27 -16.46 -10.67
C LYS A 5 -13.06 -15.90 -9.93
N HIS A 6 -13.15 -15.81 -8.61
CA HIS A 6 -12.04 -15.41 -7.75
C HIS A 6 -11.63 -16.62 -6.91
N ASP A 7 -10.69 -17.44 -7.42
CA ASP A 7 -9.99 -18.44 -6.59
C ASP A 7 -8.57 -17.93 -6.34
N TYR A 8 -8.52 -16.79 -5.66
CA TYR A 8 -7.27 -16.18 -5.23
C TYR A 8 -7.08 -16.56 -3.77
N ASN A 9 -5.96 -17.19 -3.48
CA ASN A 9 -5.42 -17.31 -2.14
C ASN A 9 -3.95 -16.91 -2.23
N LEU A 10 -3.25 -16.82 -1.11
CA LEU A 10 -1.83 -16.44 -1.11
C LEU A 10 -0.97 -17.32 -2.04
N GLN A 11 -1.36 -18.58 -2.30
CA GLN A 11 -0.64 -19.47 -3.21
C GLN A 11 -0.87 -19.14 -4.69
N THR A 12 -2.05 -18.66 -5.09
CA THR A 12 -2.36 -18.34 -6.49
C THR A 12 -2.16 -16.86 -6.82
N PHE A 13 -2.21 -15.99 -5.81
CA PHE A 13 -2.06 -14.54 -5.94
C PHE A 13 -0.66 -14.13 -6.40
N PHE A 14 0.42 -14.49 -5.67
CA PHE A 14 1.77 -14.08 -6.06
C PHE A 14 2.24 -14.64 -7.41
N PRO A 15 1.93 -15.89 -7.79
CA PRO A 15 2.25 -16.40 -9.12
C PRO A 15 1.51 -15.70 -10.27
N LEU A 16 0.34 -15.09 -10.04
CA LEU A 16 -0.38 -14.33 -11.07
C LEU A 16 0.49 -13.20 -11.61
N PHE A 17 1.22 -12.51 -10.72
CA PHE A 17 2.10 -11.41 -11.10
C PHE A 17 3.27 -11.88 -11.95
N SER A 18 4.04 -12.84 -11.47
CA SER A 18 5.24 -13.32 -12.16
C SER A 18 4.93 -14.10 -13.44
N SER A 19 3.81 -14.83 -13.48
CA SER A 19 3.45 -15.67 -14.62
C SER A 19 2.77 -14.89 -15.74
N TYR A 20 2.00 -13.85 -15.40
CA TYR A 20 1.18 -13.14 -16.38
C TYR A 20 1.44 -11.63 -16.38
N ILE A 21 1.10 -10.92 -15.30
CA ILE A 21 1.04 -9.45 -15.29
C ILE A 21 2.40 -8.84 -15.66
N TYR A 22 3.49 -9.35 -15.08
CA TYR A 22 4.83 -8.84 -15.32
C TYR A 22 5.31 -9.05 -16.75
N ASN A 23 4.78 -10.05 -17.46
CA ASN A 23 5.09 -10.36 -18.85
C ASN A 23 4.26 -9.54 -19.85
N LEU A 24 3.20 -8.87 -19.40
CA LEU A 24 2.39 -7.97 -20.22
C LEU A 24 2.87 -6.51 -20.17
N ILE A 25 3.64 -6.16 -19.15
CA ILE A 25 4.13 -4.78 -18.93
C ILE A 25 5.65 -4.77 -19.12
N THR A 26 6.14 -5.03 -20.33
CA THR A 26 7.58 -5.23 -20.56
C THR A 26 8.31 -4.07 -21.22
N ASP A 27 7.58 -3.09 -21.75
CA ASP A 27 8.12 -1.96 -22.50
C ASP A 27 7.56 -0.62 -22.00
N GLU A 28 8.10 0.47 -22.52
CA GLU A 28 7.75 1.82 -22.10
C GLU A 28 6.29 2.17 -22.38
N GLU A 29 5.77 1.76 -23.54
CA GLU A 29 4.39 2.02 -23.95
C GLU A 29 3.40 1.36 -22.98
N ALA A 30 3.60 0.07 -22.68
CA ALA A 30 2.78 -0.65 -21.72
C ALA A 30 2.84 -0.02 -20.32
N VAL A 31 4.01 0.43 -19.87
CA VAL A 31 4.15 1.14 -18.58
C VAL A 31 3.37 2.46 -18.60
N ARG A 32 3.46 3.23 -19.69
CA ARG A 32 2.74 4.50 -19.82
C ARG A 32 1.24 4.30 -19.83
N ASP A 33 0.75 3.36 -20.62
CA ASP A 33 -0.68 3.09 -20.77
C ASP A 33 -1.30 2.55 -19.48
N THR A 34 -0.65 1.57 -18.85
CA THR A 34 -1.14 1.00 -17.59
C THR A 34 -1.16 2.04 -16.46
N THR A 35 -0.12 2.86 -16.34
CA THR A 35 -0.08 3.94 -15.35
C THR A 35 -1.18 4.96 -15.59
N LYS A 36 -1.35 5.41 -16.84
CA LYS A 36 -2.42 6.36 -17.18
C LYS A 36 -3.80 5.77 -16.91
N SER A 37 -4.01 4.49 -17.17
CA SER A 37 -5.27 3.79 -16.85
C SER A 37 -5.54 3.82 -15.35
N VAL A 38 -4.55 3.43 -14.52
CA VAL A 38 -4.68 3.45 -13.05
C VAL A 38 -5.02 4.85 -12.53
N LEU A 39 -4.34 5.89 -13.01
CA LEU A 39 -4.62 7.27 -12.60
C LEU A 39 -6.02 7.74 -13.03
N THR A 40 -6.45 7.35 -14.23
CA THR A 40 -7.78 7.68 -14.75
C THR A 40 -8.87 7.01 -13.92
N ASP A 41 -8.70 5.73 -13.58
CA ASP A 41 -9.67 4.97 -12.79
C ASP A 41 -9.79 5.53 -11.36
N PHE A 42 -8.67 5.83 -10.70
CA PHE A 42 -8.71 6.45 -9.36
C PHE A 42 -9.30 7.86 -9.39
N LEU A 43 -9.00 8.69 -10.39
CA LEU A 43 -9.62 10.00 -10.54
C LEU A 43 -11.14 9.88 -10.73
N ASN A 44 -11.59 8.95 -11.58
CA ASN A 44 -13.02 8.68 -11.81
C ASN A 44 -13.72 8.14 -10.57
N ASP A 45 -13.00 7.43 -9.71
CA ASP A 45 -13.48 6.93 -8.41
C ASP A 45 -13.49 8.01 -7.30
N GLY A 46 -13.12 9.25 -7.64
CA GLY A 46 -13.15 10.40 -6.73
C GLY A 46 -11.93 10.54 -5.82
N VAL A 47 -10.84 9.81 -6.09
CA VAL A 47 -9.59 9.94 -5.34
C VAL A 47 -8.93 11.29 -5.65
N CYS A 48 -8.55 12.02 -4.60
CA CYS A 48 -7.88 13.31 -4.70
C CYS A 48 -6.39 13.28 -4.30
N TYR A 49 -5.95 12.19 -3.66
CA TYR A 49 -4.56 11.91 -3.33
C TYR A 49 -4.29 10.41 -3.40
N LEU A 50 -3.24 10.01 -4.11
CA LEU A 50 -2.88 8.61 -4.33
C LEU A 50 -1.39 8.40 -4.00
N GLU A 51 -1.08 7.43 -3.15
CA GLU A 51 0.26 6.89 -3.03
C GLU A 51 0.31 5.55 -3.77
N LEU A 52 0.74 5.62 -5.03
CA LEU A 52 0.87 4.45 -5.88
C LEU A 52 2.18 3.72 -5.55
N ARG A 53 2.08 2.45 -5.16
CA ARG A 53 3.24 1.62 -4.83
C ARG A 53 3.64 0.74 -6.00
N THR A 54 4.94 0.54 -6.19
CA THR A 54 5.46 -0.38 -7.19
C THR A 54 6.85 -0.89 -6.82
N THR A 55 7.14 -2.15 -7.12
CA THR A 55 8.50 -2.69 -7.08
C THR A 55 9.25 -2.22 -8.32
N PRO A 56 10.40 -1.53 -8.23
CA PRO A 56 11.16 -1.16 -9.41
C PRO A 56 11.57 -2.38 -10.22
N ARG A 57 11.22 -2.44 -11.51
CA ARG A 57 11.49 -3.63 -12.35
C ARG A 57 12.46 -3.32 -13.47
N THR A 58 13.44 -4.20 -13.63
CA THR A 58 14.17 -4.34 -14.89
C THR A 58 13.40 -5.31 -15.78
N THR A 59 13.00 -4.85 -16.97
CA THR A 59 12.33 -5.64 -18.00
C THR A 59 13.32 -5.92 -19.14
N PRO A 60 12.96 -6.74 -20.15
CA PRO A 60 13.81 -6.91 -21.33
C PRO A 60 14.14 -5.61 -22.08
N GLN A 61 13.33 -4.56 -21.93
CA GLN A 61 13.47 -3.31 -22.67
C GLN A 61 13.80 -2.10 -21.79
N LEU A 62 13.59 -2.19 -20.48
CA LEU A 62 13.76 -1.09 -19.53
C LEU A 62 14.63 -1.49 -18.36
N SER A 63 15.58 -0.62 -17.99
CA SER A 63 16.16 -0.65 -16.65
C SER A 63 15.13 -0.23 -15.60
N ALA A 64 15.31 -0.65 -14.34
CA ALA A 64 14.50 -0.17 -13.22
C ALA A 64 14.47 1.36 -13.11
N LYS A 65 15.58 2.03 -13.45
CA LYS A 65 15.64 3.50 -13.51
C LYS A 65 14.71 4.07 -14.56
N GLN A 66 14.74 3.53 -15.79
CA GLN A 66 13.84 3.96 -16.87
C GLN A 66 12.38 3.69 -16.50
N TYR A 67 12.08 2.52 -15.94
CA TYR A 67 10.74 2.17 -15.45
C TYR A 67 10.21 3.24 -14.48
N ILE A 68 10.97 3.60 -13.45
CA ILE A 68 10.55 4.61 -12.47
C ILE A 68 10.44 6.01 -13.08
N SER A 69 11.39 6.44 -13.92
CA SER A 69 11.26 7.74 -14.58
C SER A 69 10.05 7.83 -15.49
N THR A 70 9.72 6.75 -16.21
CA THR A 70 8.52 6.70 -17.07
C THR A 70 7.24 6.86 -16.26
N LEU A 71 7.14 6.21 -15.08
CA LEU A 71 5.99 6.39 -14.18
C LEU A 71 5.85 7.85 -13.73
N LEU A 72 6.95 8.47 -13.29
CA LEU A 72 6.96 9.85 -12.81
C LEU A 72 6.60 10.85 -13.92
N ASP A 73 7.10 10.64 -15.13
CA ASP A 73 6.75 11.45 -16.30
C ASP A 73 5.25 11.40 -16.59
N VAL A 74 4.65 10.21 -16.54
CA VAL A 74 3.21 10.01 -16.76
C VAL A 74 2.40 10.66 -15.65
N ILE A 75 2.79 10.47 -14.39
CA ILE A 75 2.15 11.10 -13.23
C ILE A 75 2.16 12.61 -13.37
N SER A 76 3.33 13.21 -13.61
CA SER A 76 3.48 14.66 -13.76
C SER A 76 2.63 15.21 -14.92
N SER A 77 2.65 14.55 -16.08
CA SER A 77 1.83 14.94 -17.22
C SER A 77 0.33 14.83 -16.93
N PHE A 78 -0.10 13.78 -16.23
CA PHE A 78 -1.49 13.55 -15.86
C PHE A 78 -1.99 14.58 -14.85
N GLU A 79 -1.22 14.86 -13.79
CA GLU A 79 -1.56 15.88 -12.77
C GLU A 79 -1.70 17.27 -13.41
N SER A 80 -0.84 17.62 -14.38
CA SER A 80 -0.92 18.92 -15.07
C SER A 80 -2.24 19.14 -15.83
N GLN A 81 -2.89 18.05 -16.24
CA GLN A 81 -4.18 18.05 -16.93
C GLN A 81 -5.35 17.82 -15.97
N ASN A 82 -5.09 17.21 -14.80
CA ASN A 82 -6.08 16.81 -13.81
C ASN A 82 -5.64 17.24 -12.41
N PRO A 83 -5.67 18.55 -12.09
CA PRO A 83 -5.16 19.09 -10.83
C PRO A 83 -5.95 18.64 -9.59
N GLN A 84 -7.03 17.88 -9.76
CA GLN A 84 -7.82 17.31 -8.66
C GLN A 84 -7.10 16.13 -7.98
N LEU A 85 -6.32 15.35 -8.73
CA LEU A 85 -5.59 14.19 -8.22
C LEU A 85 -4.11 14.53 -8.11
N HIS A 86 -3.56 14.39 -6.90
CA HIS A 86 -2.12 14.39 -6.68
C HIS A 86 -1.63 12.98 -6.37
N THR A 87 -0.65 12.49 -7.10
CA THR A 87 -0.09 11.14 -6.98
C THR A 87 1.38 11.17 -6.57
N ARG A 88 1.74 10.35 -5.60
CA ARG A 88 3.13 10.11 -5.19
C ARG A 88 3.48 8.65 -5.33
N LEU A 89 4.77 8.35 -5.47
CA LEU A 89 5.25 6.98 -5.57
C LEU A 89 5.85 6.49 -4.26
N ILE A 90 5.56 5.23 -3.94
CA ILE A 90 6.28 4.44 -2.95
C ILE A 90 6.99 3.31 -3.66
N LEU A 91 8.30 3.19 -3.46
CA LEU A 91 9.07 2.09 -4.07
C LEU A 91 9.12 0.91 -3.12
N ALA A 92 8.73 -0.25 -3.59
CA ALA A 92 8.61 -1.43 -2.76
C ALA A 92 9.85 -2.33 -2.85
N VAL A 93 10.33 -2.77 -1.69
CA VAL A 93 11.27 -3.88 -1.53
C VAL A 93 10.45 -5.16 -1.40
N ASP A 94 10.59 -6.07 -2.35
CA ASP A 94 9.97 -7.39 -2.26
C ASP A 94 10.72 -8.25 -1.22
N ARG A 95 10.00 -9.00 -0.38
CA ARG A 95 10.56 -9.91 0.62
C ARG A 95 11.52 -10.95 0.03
N ARG A 96 11.45 -11.24 -1.28
CA ARG A 96 12.36 -12.15 -2.01
C ARG A 96 13.65 -11.48 -2.48
N HIS A 97 13.76 -10.16 -2.39
CA HIS A 97 14.95 -9.43 -2.80
C HIS A 97 16.18 -9.81 -1.96
N THR A 98 17.35 -9.68 -2.56
CA THR A 98 18.62 -9.65 -1.82
C THR A 98 18.83 -8.27 -1.17
N PRO A 99 19.72 -8.15 -0.17
CA PRO A 99 20.09 -6.85 0.39
C PRO A 99 20.57 -5.84 -0.66
N GLU A 100 21.27 -6.29 -1.69
CA GLU A 100 21.76 -5.44 -2.79
C GLU A 100 20.60 -4.91 -3.63
N GLN A 101 19.60 -5.74 -3.94
CA GLN A 101 18.40 -5.30 -4.67
C GLN A 101 17.56 -4.31 -3.83
N ALA A 102 17.46 -4.54 -2.52
CA ALA A 102 16.83 -3.59 -1.60
C ALA A 102 17.60 -2.26 -1.54
N ALA A 103 18.93 -2.30 -1.51
CA ALA A 103 19.78 -1.10 -1.56
C ALA A 103 19.59 -0.33 -2.89
N SER A 104 19.55 -1.02 -4.03
CA SER A 104 19.25 -0.38 -5.33
C SER A 104 17.86 0.28 -5.37
N THR A 105 16.87 -0.33 -4.69
CA THR A 105 15.53 0.26 -4.56
C THR A 105 15.57 1.56 -3.75
N LEU A 106 16.31 1.58 -2.64
CA LEU A 106 16.54 2.80 -1.86
C LEU A 106 17.28 3.87 -2.67
N GLU A 107 18.32 3.52 -3.42
CA GLU A 107 19.05 4.48 -4.26
C GLU A 107 18.13 5.15 -5.29
N LEU A 108 17.23 4.38 -5.93
CA LEU A 108 16.21 4.93 -6.82
C LEU A 108 15.25 5.86 -6.05
N ALA A 109 14.78 5.45 -4.87
CA ALA A 109 13.85 6.25 -4.08
C ALA A 109 14.47 7.61 -3.70
N LEU A 110 15.74 7.62 -3.30
CA LEU A 110 16.48 8.84 -2.97
C LEU A 110 16.75 9.70 -4.22
N THR A 111 17.07 9.07 -5.35
CA THR A 111 17.32 9.76 -6.63
C THR A 111 16.09 10.53 -7.10
N TYR A 112 14.90 9.94 -6.94
CA TYR A 112 13.64 10.47 -7.45
C TYR A 112 12.77 11.14 -6.38
N ARG A 113 13.32 11.39 -5.18
CA ARG A 113 12.58 11.99 -4.05
C ARG A 113 11.92 13.32 -4.43
N GLU A 114 12.69 14.23 -5.02
CA GLU A 114 12.21 15.56 -5.41
C GLU A 114 11.30 15.54 -6.64
N GLN A 115 11.11 14.37 -7.27
CA GLN A 115 10.25 14.19 -8.45
C GLN A 115 8.93 13.49 -8.12
N GLY A 116 8.72 13.07 -6.86
CA GLY A 116 7.44 12.49 -6.42
C GLY A 116 7.54 11.15 -5.71
N VAL A 117 8.74 10.59 -5.50
CA VAL A 117 8.92 9.42 -4.63
C VAL A 117 8.95 9.87 -3.16
N VAL A 118 8.06 9.32 -2.34
CA VAL A 118 7.85 9.76 -0.96
C VAL A 118 8.16 8.72 0.09
N GLY A 119 8.32 7.44 -0.28
CA GLY A 119 8.56 6.39 0.69
C GLY A 119 9.07 5.06 0.15
N LEU A 120 9.34 4.17 1.08
CA LEU A 120 9.60 2.75 0.84
C LEU A 120 8.52 1.87 1.47
N ASP A 121 8.30 0.71 0.84
CA ASP A 121 7.45 -0.37 1.32
C ASP A 121 8.24 -1.68 1.46
N LEU A 122 7.86 -2.55 2.40
CA LEU A 122 8.21 -3.97 2.39
C LEU A 122 6.95 -4.77 2.04
N CYS A 123 6.96 -5.47 0.91
CA CYS A 123 5.79 -6.19 0.37
C CYS A 123 6.17 -7.57 -0.21
N GLY A 124 5.26 -8.16 -0.98
CA GLY A 124 5.48 -9.44 -1.66
C GLY A 124 5.05 -10.63 -0.80
N ASP A 125 5.50 -11.83 -1.13
CA ASP A 125 5.07 -13.05 -0.44
C ASP A 125 5.38 -12.97 1.06
N PRO A 126 4.38 -12.95 1.96
CA PRO A 126 4.59 -12.79 3.40
C PRO A 126 5.41 -13.93 4.00
N THR A 127 5.47 -15.10 3.34
CA THR A 127 6.25 -16.27 3.76
C THR A 127 7.71 -16.24 3.29
N ALA A 128 8.06 -15.36 2.33
CA ALA A 128 9.39 -15.36 1.73
C ALA A 128 10.46 -14.79 2.68
N ARG A 129 11.44 -15.60 3.02
CA ARG A 129 12.62 -15.22 3.83
C ARG A 129 13.88 -15.82 3.19
N PRO A 130 14.47 -15.19 2.16
CA PRO A 130 15.60 -15.78 1.42
C PRO A 130 16.81 -16.08 2.33
N ALA A 131 16.98 -15.32 3.41
CA ALA A 131 18.01 -15.56 4.44
C ALA A 131 17.43 -16.07 5.78
N GLY A 132 16.18 -16.56 5.80
CA GLY A 132 15.49 -16.99 7.02
C GLY A 132 14.84 -15.86 7.84
N GLU A 133 15.18 -14.59 7.57
CA GLU A 133 14.68 -13.42 8.30
C GLU A 133 14.51 -12.19 7.38
N ILE A 134 13.64 -11.25 7.76
CA ILE A 134 13.52 -9.93 7.09
C ILE A 134 14.51 -8.89 7.63
N SER A 135 15.16 -9.17 8.76
CA SER A 135 16.09 -8.25 9.41
C SER A 135 17.27 -7.86 8.50
N ILE A 136 17.55 -8.68 7.47
CA ILE A 136 18.50 -8.39 6.39
C ILE A 136 18.24 -7.05 5.67
N PHE A 137 17.01 -6.55 5.69
CA PHE A 137 16.64 -5.27 5.07
C PHE A 137 16.78 -4.08 6.03
N THR A 138 17.07 -4.30 7.32
CA THR A 138 17.20 -3.25 8.34
C THR A 138 18.15 -2.12 7.93
N PRO A 139 19.35 -2.36 7.36
CA PRO A 139 20.22 -1.27 6.93
C PRO A 139 19.57 -0.34 5.91
N VAL A 140 18.76 -0.89 4.99
CA VAL A 140 18.06 -0.15 3.93
C VAL A 140 16.96 0.72 4.54
N PHE A 141 16.10 0.15 5.37
CA PHE A 141 14.97 0.89 5.95
C PHE A 141 15.41 1.95 6.98
N LEU A 142 16.46 1.68 7.76
CA LEU A 142 17.02 2.68 8.68
C LEU A 142 17.66 3.86 7.93
N GLU A 143 18.39 3.60 6.84
CA GLU A 143 18.94 4.69 6.02
C GLU A 143 17.83 5.47 5.31
N ALA A 144 16.77 4.79 4.83
CA ALA A 144 15.59 5.44 4.26
C ALA A 144 14.93 6.41 5.27
N LYS A 145 14.69 5.94 6.49
CA LYS A 145 14.14 6.75 7.59
C LYS A 145 15.03 7.94 7.92
N LYS A 146 16.34 7.71 8.06
CA LYS A 146 17.34 8.76 8.33
C LYS A 146 17.40 9.83 7.22
N LYS A 147 17.13 9.44 5.98
CA LYS A 147 17.04 10.37 4.83
C LYS A 147 15.68 11.06 4.73
N GLY A 148 14.72 10.70 5.57
CA GLY A 148 13.40 11.32 5.65
C GLY A 148 12.40 10.80 4.62
N LEU A 149 12.58 9.57 4.12
CA LEU A 149 11.53 8.87 3.38
C LEU A 149 10.46 8.36 4.36
N GLY A 150 9.20 8.36 3.92
CA GLY A 150 8.15 7.63 4.60
C GLY A 150 8.38 6.12 4.53
N ILE A 151 7.96 5.39 5.54
CA ILE A 151 8.10 3.93 5.62
C ILE A 151 6.73 3.34 5.91
N THR A 152 6.26 2.49 5.01
CA THR A 152 5.13 1.58 5.23
C THR A 152 5.65 0.15 5.11
N VAL A 153 5.01 -0.81 5.77
CA VAL A 153 5.41 -2.21 5.70
C VAL A 153 4.18 -3.10 5.81
N HIS A 154 4.12 -4.15 4.98
CA HIS A 154 3.10 -5.17 5.11
C HIS A 154 3.40 -6.05 6.33
N PHE A 155 2.41 -6.26 7.19
CA PHE A 155 2.55 -7.05 8.41
C PHE A 155 1.33 -7.95 8.64
N ALA A 156 1.59 -9.16 9.14
CA ALA A 156 0.56 -10.12 9.53
C ALA A 156 -0.50 -10.42 8.45
N GLU A 157 -0.12 -10.38 7.17
CA GLU A 157 -0.97 -10.83 6.05
C GLU A 157 -1.28 -12.33 6.12
N ALA A 158 -0.39 -13.10 6.73
CA ALA A 158 -0.51 -14.53 6.98
C ALA A 158 -0.02 -14.84 8.40
N GLU A 159 -0.42 -15.98 8.96
CA GLU A 159 0.10 -16.45 10.27
C GLU A 159 1.63 -16.42 10.33
N ALA A 160 2.29 -16.80 9.23
CA ALA A 160 3.76 -16.82 9.12
C ALA A 160 4.43 -15.43 9.23
N SER A 161 3.70 -14.35 8.97
CA SER A 161 4.18 -12.96 9.09
C SER A 161 3.57 -12.19 10.26
N GLY A 162 2.81 -12.87 11.15
CA GLY A 162 2.15 -12.29 12.32
C GLY A 162 2.94 -12.40 13.62
N SER A 163 4.20 -12.85 13.57
CA SER A 163 5.00 -13.07 14.79
C SER A 163 5.45 -11.76 15.46
N LYS A 164 5.59 -11.80 16.79
CA LYS A 164 6.14 -10.69 17.58
C LYS A 164 7.57 -10.31 17.18
N GLU A 165 8.38 -11.29 16.78
CA GLU A 165 9.76 -11.07 16.30
C GLU A 165 9.77 -10.24 15.01
N GLU A 166 8.90 -10.61 14.07
CA GLU A 166 8.74 -9.87 12.82
C GLU A 166 8.24 -8.46 13.07
N LEU A 167 7.20 -8.30 13.91
CA LEU A 167 6.74 -6.98 14.33
C LEU A 167 7.88 -6.15 14.91
N ASN A 168 8.66 -6.71 15.84
CA ASN A 168 9.76 -5.97 16.48
C ASN A 168 10.80 -5.50 15.46
N THR A 169 11.11 -6.34 14.47
CA THR A 169 12.01 -5.95 13.38
C THR A 169 11.41 -4.83 12.55
N LEU A 170 10.16 -4.96 12.10
CA LEU A 170 9.47 -3.92 11.35
C LEU A 170 9.38 -2.60 12.13
N LEU A 171 9.02 -2.66 13.41
CA LEU A 171 8.91 -1.50 14.29
C LEU A 171 10.26 -0.85 14.61
N SER A 172 11.36 -1.58 14.49
CA SER A 172 12.72 -1.02 14.60
C SER A 172 13.06 -0.09 13.43
N TRP A 173 12.34 -0.20 12.31
CA TRP A 173 12.51 0.65 11.12
C TRP A 173 11.69 1.94 11.20
N GLU A 174 10.98 2.16 12.31
CA GLU A 174 10.13 3.32 12.55
C GLU A 174 9.11 3.62 11.43
N PRO A 175 8.30 2.61 11.02
CA PRO A 175 7.26 2.79 10.02
C PRO A 175 6.25 3.83 10.49
N GLY A 176 5.77 4.66 9.56
CA GLY A 176 4.61 5.51 9.80
C GLY A 176 3.30 4.74 9.66
N ARG A 177 3.31 3.63 8.89
CA ARG A 177 2.13 2.84 8.56
C ARG A 177 2.38 1.34 8.54
N LEU A 178 1.34 0.56 8.81
CA LEU A 178 1.32 -0.89 8.66
C LEU A 178 0.22 -1.30 7.68
N GLY A 179 0.54 -2.19 6.74
CA GLY A 179 -0.41 -2.78 5.83
C GLY A 179 -1.03 -4.08 6.37
N HIS A 180 -2.31 -4.27 6.09
CA HIS A 180 -3.14 -5.43 6.39
C HIS A 180 -3.44 -5.69 7.86
N VAL A 181 -2.43 -6.04 8.69
CA VAL A 181 -2.60 -6.34 10.12
C VAL A 181 -3.77 -7.31 10.40
N ILE A 182 -3.67 -8.55 9.89
CA ILE A 182 -4.74 -9.57 10.01
C ILE A 182 -4.48 -10.58 11.13
N TRP A 183 -3.27 -11.14 11.16
CA TRP A 183 -2.88 -12.25 12.03
C TRP A 183 -2.07 -11.80 13.25
N GLU A 184 -2.43 -10.64 13.84
CA GLU A 184 -1.78 -10.10 15.02
C GLU A 184 -2.37 -10.60 16.35
N ASP A 185 -1.51 -10.77 17.36
CA ASP A 185 -1.91 -11.10 18.72
C ASP A 185 -2.22 -9.86 19.58
N GLU A 186 -2.80 -10.07 20.77
CA GLU A 186 -3.17 -8.98 21.67
C GLU A 186 -2.00 -8.15 22.18
N GLU A 187 -0.78 -8.71 22.26
CA GLU A 187 0.42 -7.94 22.62
C GLU A 187 0.85 -7.01 21.49
N THR A 188 0.80 -7.51 20.25
CA THR A 188 1.07 -6.75 19.04
C THR A 188 0.10 -5.60 18.89
N LYS A 189 -1.20 -5.83 19.10
CA LYS A 189 -2.21 -4.77 19.06
C LYS A 189 -1.89 -3.64 20.03
N LYS A 190 -1.50 -3.97 21.27
CA LYS A 190 -1.13 -2.97 22.29
C LYS A 190 0.05 -2.11 21.83
N GLU A 191 1.06 -2.71 21.19
CA GLU A 191 2.22 -1.94 20.69
C GLU A 191 1.85 -1.06 19.49
N ILE A 192 0.99 -1.54 18.58
CA ILE A 192 0.44 -0.73 17.48
C ILE A 192 -0.32 0.49 18.03
N VAL A 193 -1.21 0.28 19.01
CA VAL A 193 -1.98 1.34 19.67
C VAL A 193 -1.07 2.36 20.34
N LYS A 194 -0.08 1.88 21.11
CA LYS A 194 0.88 2.72 21.81
C LYS A 194 1.67 3.63 20.87
N ARG A 195 1.95 3.17 19.65
CA ARG A 195 2.66 3.94 18.62
C ARG A 195 1.77 4.86 17.79
N GLY A 196 0.45 4.66 17.81
CA GLY A 196 -0.50 5.47 17.05
C GLY A 196 -0.29 5.38 15.54
N LEU A 197 0.06 4.19 15.03
CA LEU A 197 0.35 3.97 13.62
C LEU A 197 -0.92 4.12 12.76
N CYS A 198 -0.74 4.52 11.48
CA CYS A 198 -1.83 4.44 10.50
C CYS A 198 -1.86 3.03 9.89
N LEU A 199 -3.05 2.44 9.80
CA LEU A 199 -3.28 1.08 9.35
C LEU A 199 -3.91 1.12 7.96
N GLU A 200 -3.23 0.57 6.97
CA GLU A 200 -3.73 0.42 5.61
C GLU A 200 -4.57 -0.87 5.54
N LEU A 201 -5.89 -0.74 5.68
CA LEU A 201 -6.81 -1.87 5.76
C LEU A 201 -7.49 -2.10 4.40
N CYS A 202 -7.41 -3.33 3.91
CA CYS A 202 -7.84 -3.70 2.56
C CYS A 202 -8.94 -4.76 2.64
N LEU A 203 -10.21 -4.37 2.61
CA LEU A 203 -11.31 -5.29 2.93
C LEU A 203 -11.50 -6.37 1.87
N SER A 204 -11.70 -5.95 0.62
CA SER A 204 -12.07 -6.88 -0.44
C SER A 204 -10.95 -7.87 -0.75
N CYS A 205 -9.68 -7.44 -0.74
CA CYS A 205 -8.56 -8.35 -0.95
C CYS A 205 -8.47 -9.37 0.19
N ASN A 206 -8.53 -8.94 1.45
CA ASN A 206 -8.41 -9.82 2.61
C ASN A 206 -9.49 -10.90 2.59
N VAL A 207 -10.74 -10.54 2.26
CA VAL A 207 -11.86 -11.48 2.20
C VAL A 207 -11.79 -12.38 0.97
N ARG A 208 -11.56 -11.81 -0.23
CA ARG A 208 -11.53 -12.58 -1.49
C ARG A 208 -10.30 -13.47 -1.59
N ALA A 209 -9.21 -13.11 -0.93
CA ALA A 209 -7.99 -13.91 -0.82
C ALA A 209 -8.06 -14.99 0.28
N GLY A 210 -9.15 -15.04 1.06
CA GLY A 210 -9.30 -15.97 2.18
C GLY A 210 -8.33 -15.72 3.34
N MET A 211 -7.82 -14.49 3.48
CA MET A 211 -6.85 -14.13 4.53
C MET A 211 -7.53 -13.91 5.89
N VAL A 212 -8.83 -13.59 5.89
CA VAL A 212 -9.66 -13.40 7.10
C VAL A 212 -10.71 -14.50 7.24
N LEU A 213 -11.04 -14.83 8.49
CA LEU A 213 -12.14 -15.74 8.83
C LEU A 213 -13.44 -14.96 8.98
N GLY A 214 -14.57 -15.55 8.56
CA GLY A 214 -15.90 -14.96 8.78
C GLY A 214 -16.36 -13.93 7.75
N GLY A 215 -15.71 -13.84 6.58
CA GLY A 215 -16.13 -12.96 5.50
C GLY A 215 -15.93 -11.47 5.82
N PHE A 216 -16.77 -10.60 5.25
CA PHE A 216 -16.66 -9.16 5.45
C PHE A 216 -16.98 -8.76 6.90
N GLU A 217 -17.97 -9.38 7.53
CA GLU A 217 -18.36 -9.13 8.92
C GLU A 217 -17.28 -9.58 9.92
N GLY A 218 -16.50 -10.60 9.56
CA GLY A 218 -15.36 -11.08 10.35
C GLY A 218 -14.08 -10.27 10.19
N HIS A 219 -14.06 -9.26 9.32
CA HIS A 219 -12.86 -8.49 9.02
C HIS A 219 -12.38 -7.67 10.24
N HIS A 220 -11.08 -7.64 10.49
CA HIS A 220 -10.46 -6.99 11.65
C HIS A 220 -10.69 -5.46 11.70
N PHE A 221 -11.15 -4.84 10.60
CA PHE A 221 -11.66 -3.47 10.59
C PHE A 221 -12.69 -3.22 11.70
N GLY A 222 -13.57 -4.19 11.96
CA GLY A 222 -14.58 -4.08 13.03
C GLY A 222 -13.97 -3.90 14.41
N HIS A 223 -12.82 -4.50 14.67
CA HIS A 223 -12.04 -4.29 15.88
C HIS A 223 -11.37 -2.91 15.85
N TRP A 224 -10.52 -2.66 14.84
CA TRP A 224 -9.66 -1.48 14.78
C TRP A 224 -10.43 -0.15 14.73
N ARG A 225 -11.63 -0.11 14.13
CA ARG A 225 -12.45 1.12 14.08
C ARG A 225 -12.89 1.62 15.45
N GLY A 226 -12.93 0.74 16.46
CA GLY A 226 -13.30 1.07 17.84
C GLY A 226 -12.11 1.38 18.75
N VAL A 227 -10.87 1.31 18.23
CA VAL A 227 -9.65 1.46 19.00
C VAL A 227 -9.13 2.89 18.87
N ASN A 228 -8.95 3.57 20.00
CA ASN A 228 -8.35 4.90 20.04
C ASN A 228 -6.83 4.83 19.82
N GLY A 229 -6.28 5.76 19.04
CA GLY A 229 -4.84 5.88 18.80
C GLY A 229 -4.51 5.68 17.32
N PRO A 230 -4.59 4.44 16.80
CA PRO A 230 -4.39 4.18 15.39
C PRO A 230 -5.37 4.93 14.49
N LYS A 231 -4.90 5.27 13.29
CA LYS A 231 -5.74 5.79 12.20
C LYS A 231 -5.93 4.71 11.15
N ILE A 232 -7.06 4.73 10.45
CA ILE A 232 -7.36 3.74 9.42
C ILE A 232 -7.36 4.40 8.05
N SER A 233 -6.64 3.80 7.11
CA SER A 233 -6.70 4.07 5.68
C SER A 233 -7.28 2.88 4.95
N LEU A 234 -8.54 3.01 4.53
CA LEU A 234 -9.11 2.04 3.59
C LEU A 234 -8.36 2.12 2.27
N SER A 235 -7.91 0.97 1.78
CA SER A 235 -7.08 0.86 0.60
C SER A 235 -7.59 -0.27 -0.29
N THR A 236 -7.37 -0.15 -1.61
CA THR A 236 -7.82 -1.16 -2.58
C THR A 236 -6.92 -2.38 -2.66
N ASP A 237 -5.69 -2.25 -2.18
CA ASP A 237 -4.60 -3.16 -2.51
C ASP A 237 -4.49 -3.26 -4.05
N ASP A 238 -4.66 -4.44 -4.65
CA ASP A 238 -4.68 -4.65 -6.09
C ASP A 238 -6.08 -4.59 -6.72
N VAL A 239 -6.58 -3.37 -7.00
CA VAL A 239 -7.91 -3.15 -7.62
C VAL A 239 -8.15 -3.95 -8.89
N GLY A 240 -7.11 -4.17 -9.72
CA GLY A 240 -7.23 -4.95 -10.95
C GLY A 240 -7.43 -6.46 -10.72
N VAL A 241 -6.81 -7.00 -9.67
CA VAL A 241 -6.88 -8.43 -9.32
C VAL A 241 -8.18 -8.69 -8.57
N PHE A 242 -8.45 -7.88 -7.55
CA PHE A 242 -9.61 -8.08 -6.70
C PHE A 242 -10.88 -7.49 -7.29
N GLY A 243 -10.82 -6.53 -8.21
CA GLY A 243 -12.00 -5.95 -8.86
C GLY A 243 -12.85 -5.14 -7.88
N SER A 244 -12.20 -4.31 -7.07
CA SER A 244 -12.86 -3.52 -6.03
C SER A 244 -12.26 -2.11 -5.96
N PRO A 245 -12.92 -1.10 -6.58
CA PRO A 245 -12.46 0.28 -6.50
C PRO A 245 -12.60 0.83 -5.07
N LEU A 246 -11.94 1.95 -4.75
CA LEU A 246 -11.92 2.50 -3.40
C LEU A 246 -13.33 2.87 -2.91
N SER A 247 -14.17 3.43 -3.78
CA SER A 247 -15.59 3.68 -3.45
C SER A 247 -16.33 2.41 -3.01
N ASN A 248 -15.99 1.26 -3.59
CA ASN A 248 -16.54 -0.02 -3.19
C ASN A 248 -16.00 -0.48 -1.83
N GLU A 249 -14.73 -0.22 -1.50
CA GLU A 249 -14.20 -0.48 -0.15
C GLU A 249 -14.96 0.33 0.93
N TYR A 250 -15.26 1.61 0.66
CA TYR A 250 -16.10 2.42 1.53
C TYR A 250 -17.53 1.90 1.62
N ARG A 251 -18.13 1.47 0.49
CA ARG A 251 -19.46 0.85 0.48
C ARG A 251 -19.49 -0.43 1.33
N LEU A 252 -18.47 -1.28 1.22
CA LEU A 252 -18.36 -2.53 1.96
C LEU A 252 -18.26 -2.28 3.48
N VAL A 253 -17.42 -1.33 3.93
CA VAL A 253 -17.39 -1.03 5.38
C VAL A 253 -18.71 -0.44 5.87
N ALA A 254 -19.39 0.38 5.05
CA ALA A 254 -20.67 0.97 5.43
C ALA A 254 -21.74 -0.11 5.61
N GLU A 255 -21.82 -1.04 4.65
CA GLU A 255 -22.77 -2.14 4.63
C GLU A 255 -22.53 -3.12 5.79
N HIS A 256 -21.31 -3.65 5.93
CA HIS A 256 -21.04 -4.74 6.86
C HIS A 256 -20.77 -4.29 8.31
N PHE A 257 -20.46 -3.01 8.55
CA PHE A 257 -20.21 -2.47 9.89
C PHE A 257 -21.17 -1.35 10.31
N GLY A 258 -22.24 -1.12 9.54
CA GLY A 258 -23.31 -0.19 9.87
C GLY A 258 -22.84 1.26 10.03
N LEU A 259 -21.92 1.71 9.17
CA LEU A 259 -21.44 3.09 9.20
C LEU A 259 -22.44 4.01 8.49
N ASP A 260 -22.84 5.07 9.17
CA ASP A 260 -23.59 6.14 8.53
C ASP A 260 -22.66 7.07 7.72
N ARG A 261 -23.28 8.06 7.06
CA ARG A 261 -22.55 9.03 6.24
C ARG A 261 -21.49 9.80 7.04
N GLN A 262 -21.78 10.17 8.28
CA GLN A 262 -20.85 10.94 9.11
C GLN A 262 -19.62 10.08 9.43
N ALA A 263 -19.83 8.84 9.88
CA ALA A 263 -18.76 7.90 10.19
C ALA A 263 -17.88 7.59 8.96
N ILE A 264 -18.47 7.50 7.76
CA ILE A 264 -17.73 7.35 6.50
C ILE A 264 -16.87 8.58 6.19
N CYS A 265 -17.41 9.79 6.34
CA CYS A 265 -16.65 11.02 6.13
C CYS A 265 -15.50 11.15 7.15
N GLU A 266 -15.73 10.82 8.41
CA GLU A 266 -14.70 10.81 9.45
C GLU A 266 -13.61 9.78 9.14
N LEU A 267 -13.99 8.56 8.75
CA LEU A 267 -13.06 7.51 8.34
C LEU A 267 -12.18 7.97 7.16
N ALA A 268 -12.77 8.57 6.14
CA ALA A 268 -12.04 9.05 4.97
C ALA A 268 -11.03 10.18 5.25
N ARG A 269 -11.18 10.88 6.38
CA ARG A 269 -10.24 11.93 6.81
C ARG A 269 -9.09 11.39 7.66
N GLN A 270 -9.23 10.21 8.28
CA GLN A 270 -8.19 9.65 9.14
C GLN A 270 -6.81 9.48 8.46
N PRO A 271 -6.72 9.10 7.18
CA PRO A 271 -5.43 8.87 6.52
C PRO A 271 -4.58 10.11 6.31
N ILE A 272 -5.19 11.31 6.33
CA ILE A 272 -4.52 12.57 6.01
C ILE A 272 -3.23 12.73 6.83
N ASP A 273 -3.26 12.42 8.12
CA ASP A 273 -2.08 12.58 8.99
C ASP A 273 -0.99 11.55 8.67
N GLY A 274 -1.35 10.41 8.08
CA GLY A 274 -0.46 9.30 7.73
C GLY A 274 0.13 9.35 6.32
N ILE A 275 -0.27 10.30 5.45
CA ILE A 275 0.33 10.41 4.10
C ILE A 275 1.79 10.88 4.18
N PHE A 276 2.56 10.49 3.17
CA PHE A 276 3.96 10.87 2.98
C PHE A 276 4.12 12.07 2.02
N GLY A 277 3.02 12.62 1.49
CA GLY A 277 2.98 13.80 0.62
C GLY A 277 3.38 15.13 1.26
N GLY A 278 3.62 15.16 2.58
CA GLY A 278 4.04 16.34 3.32
C GLY A 278 2.90 17.26 3.77
N GLU A 279 3.22 18.21 4.66
CA GLU A 279 2.20 19.01 5.37
C GLU A 279 1.33 19.88 4.46
N ARG A 280 1.91 20.45 3.40
CA ARG A 280 1.14 21.24 2.41
C ARG A 280 0.01 20.41 1.79
N GLU A 281 0.27 19.13 1.56
CA GLU A 281 -0.74 18.25 0.99
C GLU A 281 -1.80 17.86 2.03
N LYS A 282 -1.38 17.64 3.28
CA LYS A 282 -2.32 17.42 4.38
C LYS A 282 -3.27 18.59 4.56
N GLU A 283 -2.76 19.82 4.50
CA GLU A 283 -3.57 21.04 4.55
C GLU A 283 -4.57 21.10 3.40
N ARG A 284 -4.13 20.92 2.15
CA ARG A 284 -5.03 20.90 0.99
C ARG A 284 -6.14 19.86 1.17
N LEU A 285 -5.80 18.64 1.58
CA LEU A 285 -6.79 17.58 1.80
C LEU A 285 -7.81 17.95 2.87
N ARG A 286 -7.37 18.56 3.99
CA ARG A 286 -8.28 19.03 5.04
C ARG A 286 -9.24 20.11 4.54
N ASP A 287 -8.80 20.96 3.61
CA ASP A 287 -9.59 22.05 3.02
C ASP A 287 -10.61 21.57 1.99
N ILE A 288 -10.28 20.58 1.16
CA ILE A 288 -11.19 20.08 0.11
C ILE A 288 -12.14 18.99 0.61
N MET A 289 -11.77 18.27 1.67
CA MET A 289 -12.62 17.23 2.25
C MET A 289 -13.72 17.84 3.13
N TRP A 290 -14.84 17.14 3.23
CA TRP A 290 -16.02 17.56 3.99
C TRP A 290 -15.67 17.92 5.44
N THR A 291 -16.21 19.03 5.93
CA THR A 291 -16.17 19.35 7.36
C THR A 291 -17.19 18.45 8.08
N PRO A 292 -16.80 17.74 9.17
CA PRO A 292 -17.70 16.94 9.98
C PRO A 292 -18.89 17.75 10.52
#